data_AF-A0A517I590-F1
#
_entry.id   AF-A0A517I590-F1
#
_cell.length_a   1.000
_cell.length_b   1.000
_cell.length_c   1.000
_cell.angle_alpha   90.00
_cell.angle_beta   90.00
_cell.angle_gamma   90.00
#
_symmetry.space_group_name_H-M   'P 1'
#
loop_
_entity.id
_entity.type
_entity.pdbx_description
1 polymer ?
#
loop_
_entity_poly.entity_id
_entity_poly.type
_entity_poly.pdbx_seq_one_letter_code
_entity_poly.pdbx_strand_id
1 'polypeptide(L)'
;MEVAVMFMINLEDFPHNKESLLRLLEKSRTSKLSHEEMAKWCWLFWSRWRSDEEDLFTKTDEETIDTAIEIGECWVDRPQNGIQIIIFDEEQIEKWISQLKEDRDKDK
;
A
#
# COMPACT_ATOMS: atom_id res chain seq x y z
N MET A 1 -29.09 4.93 -10.22
CA MET A 1 -27.74 5.47 -10.51
C MET A 1 -26.98 5.33 -9.21
N GLU A 2 -26.28 4.20 -9.04
CA GLU A 2 -25.55 3.90 -7.81
C GLU A 2 -24.37 4.86 -7.72
N VAL A 3 -24.36 5.67 -6.66
CA VAL A 3 -23.23 6.52 -6.33
C VAL A 3 -22.15 5.56 -5.86
N ALA A 4 -21.13 5.32 -6.70
CA ALA A 4 -19.95 4.60 -6.28
C ALA A 4 -19.36 5.36 -5.09
N VAL A 5 -19.54 4.80 -3.89
CA VAL A 5 -18.88 5.28 -2.69
C VAL A 5 -17.39 4.97 -2.91
N MET A 6 -16.62 5.97 -3.35
CA MET A 6 -15.16 5.91 -3.29
C MET A 6 -14.80 5.67 -1.83
N PHE A 7 -14.30 4.48 -1.51
CA PHE A 7 -13.91 4.10 -0.16
C PHE A 7 -12.55 4.72 0.16
N MET A 8 -12.53 6.01 0.50
CA MET A 8 -11.32 6.63 1.05
C MET A 8 -10.84 5.80 2.25
N ILE A 9 -9.68 5.15 2.11
CA ILE A 9 -9.03 4.40 3.19
C ILE A 9 -8.93 5.32 4.41
N ASN A 10 -9.55 4.94 5.53
CA ASN A 10 -9.40 5.66 6.78
C ASN A 10 -8.07 5.27 7.42
N LEU A 11 -7.22 6.26 7.70
CA LEU A 11 -5.93 6.04 8.36
C LEU A 11 -6.09 5.54 9.81
N GLU A 12 -7.23 5.77 10.45
CA GLU A 12 -7.55 5.18 11.76
C GLU A 12 -7.73 3.66 11.68
N ASP A 13 -8.33 3.18 10.57
CA ASP A 13 -8.51 1.75 10.31
C ASP A 13 -7.23 1.10 9.74
N PHE A 14 -6.34 1.92 9.17
CA PHE A 14 -5.11 1.50 8.49
C PHE A 14 -3.93 2.44 8.85
N PRO A 15 -3.42 2.35 10.10
CA PRO A 15 -2.22 3.08 10.50
C PRO A 15 -1.01 2.64 9.67
N HIS A 16 -0.06 3.54 9.42
CA HIS A 16 1.12 3.28 8.59
C HIS A 16 2.09 2.28 9.24
N ASN A 17 1.84 0.99 9.01
CA ASN A 17 2.68 -0.11 9.46
C ASN A 17 2.51 -1.32 8.52
N LYS A 18 3.38 -2.32 8.72
CA LYS A 18 3.40 -3.57 7.94
C LYS A 18 2.07 -4.32 7.96
N GLU A 19 1.40 -4.40 9.11
CA GLU A 19 0.13 -5.11 9.24
C GLU A 19 -0.97 -4.47 8.37
N SER A 20 -1.05 -3.13 8.39
CA SER A 20 -2.00 -2.40 7.54
C SER A 20 -1.70 -2.58 6.06
N LEU A 21 -0.43 -2.52 5.64
CA LEU A 21 -0.04 -2.77 4.25
C LEU A 21 -0.49 -4.17 3.80
N LEU A 22 -0.23 -5.21 4.61
CA LEU A 22 -0.69 -6.57 4.35
C LEU A 22 -2.21 -6.67 4.22
N ARG A 23 -2.96 -6.04 5.14
CA ARG A 23 -4.43 -6.02 5.08
C ARG A 23 -4.96 -5.30 3.84
N LEU A 24 -4.31 -4.23 3.42
CA LEU A 24 -4.68 -3.50 2.21
C LEU A 24 -4.44 -4.33 0.96
N LEU A 25 -3.30 -5.04 0.88
CA LEU A 25 -2.99 -5.99 -0.19
C LEU A 25 -4.01 -7.16 -0.25
N GLU A 26 -4.41 -7.71 0.89
CA GLU A 26 -5.42 -8.78 0.92
C GLU A 26 -6.82 -8.27 0.50
N LYS A 27 -7.16 -7.02 0.86
CA LYS A 27 -8.41 -6.37 0.45
C LYS A 27 -8.42 -6.01 -1.05
N SER A 28 -7.31 -5.53 -1.59
CA SER A 28 -7.18 -5.22 -3.02
C SER A 28 -7.30 -6.49 -3.86
N ARG A 29 -6.65 -7.59 -3.44
CA ARG A 29 -6.80 -8.91 -4.08
C ARG A 29 -8.26 -9.36 -4.21
N THR A 30 -9.06 -9.12 -3.18
CA THR A 30 -10.49 -9.52 -3.17
C THR A 30 -11.43 -8.51 -3.84
N SER A 31 -10.88 -7.52 -4.58
CA SER A 31 -11.63 -6.42 -5.22
C SER A 31 -12.48 -5.57 -4.27
N LYS A 32 -12.17 -5.59 -2.97
CA LYS A 32 -12.88 -4.82 -1.92
C LYS A 32 -12.30 -3.42 -1.71
N LEU A 33 -11.16 -3.15 -2.32
CA LEU A 33 -10.43 -1.89 -2.25
C LEU A 33 -9.85 -1.59 -3.63
N SER A 34 -9.92 -0.33 -4.08
CA SER A 34 -9.30 0.02 -5.36
C SER A 34 -7.77 0.03 -5.25
N HIS A 35 -7.11 -0.39 -6.33
CA HIS A 35 -5.65 -0.33 -6.44
C HIS A 35 -5.13 1.11 -6.37
N GLU A 36 -5.92 2.08 -6.82
CA GLU A 36 -5.61 3.50 -6.73
C GLU A 36 -5.58 3.99 -5.27
N GLU A 37 -6.54 3.58 -4.45
CA GLU A 37 -6.56 3.91 -3.02
C GLU A 37 -5.37 3.27 -2.29
N MET A 38 -5.08 2.01 -2.58
CA MET A 38 -3.90 1.32 -2.03
C MET A 38 -2.60 2.03 -2.42
N ALA A 39 -2.44 2.41 -3.68
CA ALA A 39 -1.26 3.13 -4.18
C ALA A 39 -1.09 4.49 -3.50
N LYS A 40 -2.17 5.24 -3.34
CA LYS A 40 -2.17 6.49 -2.59
C LYS A 40 -1.78 6.30 -1.13
N TRP A 41 -2.27 5.25 -0.46
CA TRP A 41 -1.90 4.95 0.92
C TRP A 41 -0.41 4.60 1.04
N CYS A 42 0.13 3.81 0.11
CA CYS A 42 1.56 3.45 0.10
C CYS A 42 2.45 4.67 -0.11
N TRP A 43 2.05 5.59 -1.00
CA TRP A 43 2.73 6.88 -1.17
C TRP A 43 2.73 7.72 0.11
N LEU A 44 1.59 7.79 0.81
CA LEU A 44 1.48 8.50 2.09
C LEU A 44 2.36 7.87 3.16
N PHE A 45 2.38 6.53 3.25
CA PHE A 45 3.24 5.80 4.18
C PHE A 45 4.71 6.16 3.93
N TRP A 46 5.18 6.02 2.70
CA TRP A 46 6.56 6.38 2.35
C TRP A 46 6.89 7.85 2.69
N SER A 47 5.99 8.77 2.37
CA SER A 47 6.18 10.20 2.66
C SER A 47 6.34 10.47 4.16
N ARG A 48 5.58 9.77 5.00
CA ARG A 48 5.66 9.88 6.47
C ARG A 48 6.91 9.22 7.02
N TRP A 49 7.24 8.03 6.52
CA TRP A 49 8.49 7.33 6.86
C TRP A 49 9.71 8.20 6.54
N ARG A 50 9.72 8.86 5.39
CA ARG A 50 10.81 9.76 4.97
C ARG A 50 10.90 11.04 5.81
N SER A 51 9.80 11.45 6.42
CA SER A 51 9.74 12.56 7.37
C SER A 51 9.98 12.12 8.82
N ASP A 52 10.24 10.82 9.03
CA ASP A 52 10.35 10.15 10.33
C ASP A 52 9.20 10.48 11.30
N GLU A 53 7.98 10.61 10.75
CA GLU A 53 6.78 10.78 11.57
C GLU A 53 6.58 9.54 12.44
N GLU A 54 6.25 9.73 13.71
CA GLU A 54 5.97 8.65 14.67
C GLU A 54 7.10 7.60 14.84
N ASP A 55 8.36 7.97 14.56
CA ASP A 55 9.53 7.08 14.60
C ASP A 55 9.39 5.88 13.64
N LEU A 56 8.76 6.13 12.48
CA LEU A 56 8.57 5.12 11.44
C LEU A 56 9.89 4.66 10.83
N PHE A 57 10.92 5.51 10.79
CA PHE A 57 12.22 5.13 10.24
C PHE A 57 12.82 3.93 10.98
N THR A 58 12.72 3.92 12.31
CA THR A 58 13.27 2.86 13.15
C THR A 58 12.36 1.64 13.26
N LYS A 59 11.04 1.84 13.17
CA LYS A 59 10.03 0.79 13.41
C LYS A 59 9.65 -0.02 12.18
N THR A 60 10.05 0.41 10.99
CA THR A 60 9.65 -0.24 9.74
C THR A 60 10.84 -0.95 9.12
N ASP A 61 10.67 -2.24 8.81
CA ASP A 61 11.65 -3.02 8.06
C ASP A 61 11.78 -2.54 6.62
N GLU A 62 12.96 -2.78 6.05
CA GLU A 62 13.33 -2.38 4.69
C GLU A 62 12.35 -2.98 3.65
N GLU A 63 11.99 -4.26 3.78
CA GLU A 63 11.08 -4.94 2.85
C GLU A 63 9.68 -4.29 2.82
N THR A 64 9.17 -3.85 3.98
CA THR A 64 7.90 -3.11 4.07
C THR A 64 7.97 -1.77 3.35
N ILE A 65 9.07 -1.04 3.50
CA ILE A 65 9.26 0.25 2.84
C ILE A 65 9.48 0.10 1.35
N ASP A 66 10.28 -0.87 0.92
CA ASP A 66 10.52 -1.17 -0.50
C ASP A 66 9.20 -1.51 -1.21
N THR A 67 8.37 -2.33 -0.58
CA THR A 67 7.04 -2.67 -1.11
C THR A 67 6.13 -1.43 -1.17
N ALA A 68 6.13 -0.59 -0.13
CA ALA A 68 5.35 0.65 -0.12
C ALA A 68 5.83 1.65 -1.19
N ILE A 69 7.13 1.72 -1.48
CA ILE A 69 7.69 2.54 -2.55
C ILE A 69 7.24 2.01 -3.91
N GLU A 70 7.45 0.73 -4.19
CA GLU A 70 7.10 0.10 -5.48
C GLU A 70 5.62 0.37 -5.85
N ILE A 71 4.72 0.20 -4.87
CA ILE A 71 3.29 0.46 -5.04
C ILE A 71 2.99 1.97 -5.12
N GLY A 72 3.64 2.78 -4.27
CA GLY A 72 3.42 4.23 -4.18
C GLY A 72 3.90 5.01 -5.40
N GLU A 73 4.95 4.57 -6.07
CA GLU A 73 5.45 5.20 -7.30
C GLU A 73 4.41 5.16 -8.43
N CYS A 74 3.59 4.09 -8.49
CA CYS A 74 2.49 3.99 -9.43
C CYS A 74 1.43 5.09 -9.25
N TRP A 75 1.30 5.65 -8.04
CA TRP A 75 0.44 6.81 -7.77
C TRP A 75 1.03 8.12 -8.30
N VAL A 76 2.35 8.28 -8.19
CA VAL A 76 3.06 9.52 -8.59
C VAL A 76 3.30 9.59 -10.08
N ASP A 77 3.53 8.46 -10.74
CA ASP A 77 3.77 8.38 -12.20
C ASP A 77 2.49 8.65 -13.02
N ARG A 78 1.35 8.87 -12.36
CA ARG A 78 0.09 9.20 -13.01
C ARG A 78 0.22 10.48 -13.84
N PRO A 79 -0.07 10.47 -15.16
CA PRO A 79 -0.01 11.66 -15.98
C PRO A 79 -1.02 12.70 -15.50
N GLN A 80 -0.56 13.93 -15.28
CA GLN A 80 -1.36 15.05 -14.74
C GLN A 80 -2.62 15.38 -15.57
N ASN A 81 -2.65 14.96 -16.85
CA ASN A 81 -3.73 15.23 -17.80
C ASN A 81 -4.39 13.96 -18.36
N GLY A 82 -4.16 12.78 -17.77
CA GLY A 82 -4.68 11.50 -18.26
C GLY A 82 -5.43 10.69 -17.20
N ILE A 83 -6.48 9.98 -17.62
CA ILE A 83 -7.13 8.95 -16.80
C ILE A 83 -6.26 7.69 -16.88
N GLN A 84 -5.15 7.65 -16.16
CA GLN A 84 -4.48 6.38 -15.90
C GLN A 84 -5.20 5.71 -14.74
N ILE A 85 -5.66 4.48 -14.98
CA ILE A 85 -6.25 3.63 -13.97
C ILE A 85 -5.12 2.74 -13.47
N ILE A 86 -4.83 2.82 -12.18
CA ILE A 86 -3.86 1.92 -11.55
C ILE A 86 -4.58 0.58 -11.38
N ILE A 87 -4.05 -0.47 -12.02
CA ILE A 87 -4.52 -1.84 -11.85
C ILE A 87 -3.30 -2.74 -11.71
N PHE A 88 -3.16 -3.41 -10.58
CA PHE A 88 -2.21 -4.49 -10.37
C PHE A 88 -2.87 -5.82 -10.69
N ASP A 89 -2.13 -6.74 -11.29
CA ASP A 89 -2.60 -8.12 -11.46
C ASP A 89 -2.49 -8.91 -10.15
N GLU A 90 -3.18 -10.05 -10.09
CA GLU A 90 -3.21 -10.90 -8.90
C GLU A 90 -1.82 -11.44 -8.55
N GLU A 91 -0.98 -11.78 -9.54
CA GLU A 91 0.36 -12.32 -9.33
C GLU A 91 1.29 -11.27 -8.66
N GLN A 92 1.20 -10.01 -9.09
CA GLN A 92 1.90 -8.89 -8.45
C GLN A 92 1.49 -8.73 -6.98
N ILE A 93 0.19 -8.75 -6.69
CA ILE A 93 -0.31 -8.62 -5.32
C ILE A 93 0.15 -9.82 -4.46
N GLU A 94 0.10 -11.03 -5.00
CA GLU A 94 0.56 -12.23 -4.30
C GLU A 94 2.06 -12.23 -4.03
N LYS A 95 2.86 -11.71 -4.97
CA LYS A 95 4.30 -11.51 -4.79
C LYS A 95 4.56 -10.59 -3.60
N TRP A 96 3.94 -9.41 -3.54
CA TRP A 96 4.10 -8.48 -2.42
C TRP A 96 3.64 -9.07 -1.08
N ILE A 97 2.51 -9.77 -1.08
CA ILE A 97 2.02 -10.46 0.13
C ILE A 97 3.04 -11.50 0.60
N SER A 98 3.62 -12.28 -0.31
CA SER A 98 4.59 -13.32 0.01
C SER A 98 5.87 -12.72 0.58
N GLN A 99 6.42 -11.69 -0.07
CA GLN A 99 7.61 -10.96 0.40
C GLN A 99 7.40 -10.47 1.85
N LEU A 100 6.30 -9.76 2.11
CA LEU A 100 6.00 -9.22 3.44
C LEU A 100 5.72 -10.31 4.51
N LYS A 101 5.32 -11.52 4.11
CA LYS A 101 5.06 -12.63 5.03
C LYS A 101 6.32 -13.45 5.32
N GLU A 102 7.22 -13.62 4.37
CA GLU A 102 8.46 -14.38 4.54
C GLU A 102 9.37 -13.78 5.62
N ASP A 103 9.32 -12.46 5.82
CA ASP A 103 10.03 -11.79 6.91
C ASP A 103 9.58 -12.25 8.31
N ARG A 104 8.31 -12.67 8.49
CA ARG A 104 7.83 -13.20 9.80
C ARG A 104 8.40 -14.58 10.15
N ASP A 105 8.92 -15.33 9.19
CA ASP A 105 9.44 -16.68 9.41
C ASP A 105 10.96 -16.70 9.70
N LYS A 106 11.67 -15.59 9.50
CA LYS A 106 13.10 -15.46 9.86
C LYS A 106 13.33 -15.11 11.35
N ASP A 107 12.28 -14.70 12.06
CA ASP A 107 12.30 -14.32 13.47
C ASP A 107 11.85 -15.46 14.43
N LYS A 108 11.88 -16.73 13.97
CA LYS A 108 11.57 -17.92 14.79
C LYS A 108 12.77 -18.80 15.09
#